data_AF-A0A1I2H772-F1
#
_entry.id   AF-A0A1I2H772-F1
#
_cell.length_a   1.000
_cell.length_b   1.000
_cell.length_c   1.000
_cell.angle_alpha   90.00
_cell.angle_beta   90.00
_cell.angle_gamma   90.00
#
_symmetry.space_group_name_H-M   'P 1'
#
loop_
_entity.id
_entity.type
_entity.pdbx_description
1 polymer ?
#
loop_
_entity_poly.entity_id
_entity_poly.type
_entity_poly.pdbx_seq_one_letter_code
_entity_poly.pdbx_strand_id
1 'polypeptide(L)'
;MAVSIITGVLQELGPSVQQTSGHIGSTQFSYIEFEDGRVLRDISVLGGLQGKLDAALDDEGPVELHLAQGGKKSDLVIALKGRDGRTFAVDLGGSGTSLGYITIAGALVLGLFLLPLFGAGLLFWWFAWRTWRGLRIVQDARAHVRGLAQAILI
;
A
#
# COMPACT_ATOMS: atom_id res chain seq x y z
N MET A 1 -3.53 -1.42 12.48
CA MET A 1 -2.51 -0.42 12.09
C MET A 1 -3.22 0.81 11.52
N ALA A 2 -2.66 2.01 11.67
CA ALA A 2 -3.37 3.25 11.34
C ALA A 2 -3.29 3.54 9.84
N VAL A 3 -4.39 3.30 9.12
CA VAL A 3 -4.62 3.99 7.85
C VAL A 3 -4.77 5.47 8.20
N SER A 4 -3.94 6.34 7.62
CA SER A 4 -4.10 7.78 7.76
C SER A 4 -4.96 8.29 6.62
N ILE A 5 -5.89 9.20 6.95
CA ILE A 5 -6.76 9.86 5.98
C ILE A 5 -6.34 11.31 5.94
N ILE A 6 -6.04 11.80 4.74
CA ILE A 6 -5.58 13.16 4.52
C ILE A 6 -6.50 13.81 3.50
N THR A 7 -7.18 14.86 3.93
CA THR A 7 -8.13 15.61 3.11
C THR A 7 -7.57 16.99 2.80
N GLY A 8 -7.48 17.36 1.53
CA GLY A 8 -6.99 18.68 1.11
C GLY A 8 -7.12 18.88 -0.40
N VAL A 9 -6.81 20.08 -0.88
CA VAL A 9 -6.71 20.36 -2.32
C VAL A 9 -5.28 20.09 -2.75
N LEU A 10 -5.10 19.29 -3.81
CA LEU A 10 -3.78 19.00 -4.35
C LEU A 10 -3.24 20.24 -5.06
N GLN A 11 -1.98 20.56 -4.78
CA GLN A 11 -1.29 21.69 -5.38
C GLN A 11 -0.18 21.24 -6.32
N GLU A 12 0.64 20.29 -5.90
CA GLU A 12 1.78 19.82 -6.69
C GLU A 12 2.10 18.35 -6.42
N LEU A 13 2.50 17.64 -7.49
CA LEU A 13 3.08 16.30 -7.41
C LEU A 13 4.58 16.38 -7.73
N GLY A 14 5.41 15.94 -6.80
CA GLY A 14 6.85 15.93 -6.96
C GLY A 14 7.33 14.91 -8.00
N PRO A 15 8.65 14.87 -8.28
CA PRO A 15 9.23 13.93 -9.24
C PRO A 15 8.81 12.50 -8.94
N SER A 16 8.39 11.78 -9.98
CA SER A 16 7.88 10.43 -9.85
C SER A 16 8.70 9.42 -10.64
N VAL A 17 8.78 8.20 -10.11
CA VAL A 17 9.42 7.05 -10.77
C VAL A 17 8.36 5.98 -10.95
N GLN A 18 8.05 5.68 -12.21
CA GLN A 18 7.14 4.59 -12.55
C GLN A 18 7.92 3.28 -12.58
N GLN A 19 7.49 2.32 -11.78
CA GLN A 19 7.99 0.95 -11.75
C GLN A 19 6.88 -0.01 -12.15
N THR A 20 7.10 -0.71 -13.25
CA THR A 20 6.21 -1.78 -13.70
C THR A 20 6.79 -3.12 -13.27
N SER A 21 6.14 -3.76 -12.30
CA SER A 21 6.52 -5.08 -11.81
C SER A 21 5.50 -6.11 -12.33
N GLY A 22 5.79 -6.72 -13.49
CA GLY A 22 4.86 -7.65 -14.12
C GLY A 22 3.58 -6.96 -14.60
N HIS A 23 2.42 -7.37 -14.09
CA HIS A 23 1.10 -6.84 -14.49
C HIS A 23 0.62 -5.66 -13.64
N ILE A 24 1.38 -5.25 -12.61
CA ILE A 24 1.02 -4.15 -11.72
C ILE A 24 2.04 -3.02 -11.90
N GLY A 25 1.56 -1.88 -12.41
CA GLY A 25 2.31 -0.63 -12.40
C GLY A 25 2.19 0.05 -11.03
N SER A 26 3.28 0.62 -10.54
CA SER A 26 3.30 1.48 -9.37
C SER A 26 4.14 2.72 -9.67
N THR A 27 3.71 3.87 -9.19
CA THR A 27 4.41 5.14 -9.38
C THR A 27 4.75 5.69 -8.02
N GLN A 28 6.04 5.92 -7.78
CA GLN A 28 6.53 6.47 -6.54
C GLN A 28 6.81 7.96 -6.72
N PHE A 29 6.05 8.80 -6.04
CA PHE A 29 6.24 10.24 -5.96
C PHE A 29 7.17 10.59 -4.80
N SER A 30 8.08 11.52 -5.05
CA SER A 30 8.97 12.05 -4.01
C SER A 30 8.19 12.86 -2.98
N TYR A 31 7.18 13.61 -3.42
CA TYR A 31 6.22 14.29 -2.55
C TYR A 31 4.86 14.53 -3.21
N ILE A 32 3.86 14.81 -2.38
CA ILE A 32 2.55 15.36 -2.73
C ILE A 32 2.32 16.59 -1.84
N GLU A 33 2.12 17.75 -2.44
CA GLU A 33 1.85 19.01 -1.76
C GLU A 33 0.38 19.39 -1.86
N PHE A 34 -0.16 19.88 -0.75
CA PHE A 34 -1.52 20.39 -0.65
C PHE A 34 -1.49 21.91 -0.49
N GLU A 35 -2.56 22.60 -0.91
CA GLU A 35 -2.67 24.07 -0.82
C GLU A 35 -2.51 24.62 0.60
N ASP A 36 -2.77 23.82 1.63
CA ASP A 36 -2.59 24.21 3.02
C ASP A 36 -1.14 24.10 3.52
N GLY A 37 -0.19 23.83 2.62
CA GLY A 37 1.24 23.72 2.89
C GLY A 37 1.66 22.37 3.48
N ARG A 38 0.74 21.39 3.60
CA ARG A 38 1.12 20.04 3.99
C ARG A 38 1.81 19.34 2.82
N VAL A 39 2.94 18.71 3.13
CA VAL A 39 3.70 17.93 2.15
C VAL A 39 3.84 16.50 2.66
N LEU A 40 3.32 15.56 1.88
CA LEU A 40 3.57 14.15 2.09
C LEU A 40 4.77 13.72 1.27
N ARG A 41 5.62 12.86 1.83
CA ARG A 41 6.86 12.45 1.19
C ARG A 41 6.87 10.95 0.97
N ASP A 42 7.62 10.52 -0.04
CA ASP A 42 7.82 9.11 -0.37
C ASP A 42 6.50 8.35 -0.49
N ILE A 43 5.64 8.78 -1.42
CA ILE A 43 4.33 8.17 -1.64
C ILE A 43 4.37 7.23 -2.84
N SER A 44 3.92 6.00 -2.63
CA SER A 44 3.65 5.06 -3.71
C SER A 44 2.16 5.04 -4.05
N VAL A 45 1.86 5.15 -5.34
CA VAL A 45 0.52 5.10 -5.91
C VAL A 45 0.46 3.92 -6.88
N LEU A 46 -0.51 3.04 -6.74
CA LEU A 46 -0.69 1.93 -7.68
C LEU A 46 -1.35 2.43 -8.97
N GLY A 47 -0.99 1.83 -10.11
CA GLY A 47 -1.22 2.39 -11.45
C GLY A 47 -2.67 2.73 -11.78
N GLY A 48 -3.65 2.05 -11.15
CA GLY A 48 -5.07 2.40 -11.29
C GLY A 48 -5.47 3.73 -10.64
N LEU A 49 -4.78 4.13 -9.57
CA LEU A 49 -5.03 5.38 -8.86
C LEU A 49 -4.21 6.56 -9.38
N GLN A 50 -3.10 6.31 -10.09
CA GLN A 50 -2.25 7.39 -10.62
C GLN A 50 -3.06 8.35 -11.50
N GLY A 51 -3.78 7.84 -12.51
CA GLY A 51 -4.57 8.71 -13.38
C GLY A 51 -5.73 9.42 -12.67
N LYS A 52 -6.16 8.94 -11.50
CA LYS A 52 -7.16 9.63 -10.67
C LYS A 52 -6.54 10.72 -9.81
N LEU A 53 -5.31 10.52 -9.38
CA LEU A 53 -4.54 11.52 -8.67
C LEU A 53 -4.15 12.68 -9.60
N ASP A 54 -3.72 12.37 -10.83
CA ASP A 54 -3.40 13.38 -11.84
C ASP A 54 -4.64 14.20 -12.22
N ALA A 55 -5.79 13.55 -12.47
CA ALA A 55 -7.05 14.25 -12.73
C ALA A 55 -7.50 15.12 -11.54
N ALA A 56 -7.22 14.67 -10.32
CA ALA A 56 -7.56 15.42 -9.11
C ALA A 56 -6.65 16.65 -8.88
N LEU A 57 -5.43 16.64 -9.41
CA LEU A 57 -4.55 17.80 -9.46
C LEU A 57 -5.11 18.85 -10.43
N ASP A 58 -5.60 18.43 -11.61
CA ASP A 58 -6.15 19.32 -12.63
C ASP A 58 -7.51 19.95 -12.23
N ASP A 59 -8.32 19.24 -11.43
CA ASP A 59 -9.66 19.69 -11.03
C ASP A 59 -9.65 20.73 -9.89
N GLU A 60 -8.49 21.01 -9.28
CA GLU A 60 -8.29 21.94 -8.13
C GLU A 60 -9.32 21.72 -6.99
N GLY A 61 -9.79 20.47 -6.85
CA GLY A 61 -10.85 20.09 -5.93
C GLY A 61 -10.33 19.46 -4.64
N PRO A 62 -11.13 19.46 -3.55
CA PRO A 62 -10.76 18.74 -2.34
C PRO A 62 -10.77 17.23 -2.60
N VAL A 63 -9.71 16.55 -2.18
CA VAL A 63 -9.54 15.11 -2.27
C VAL A 63 -9.28 14.51 -0.90
N GLU A 64 -9.73 13.27 -0.68
CA GLU A 64 -9.36 12.47 0.50
C GLU A 64 -8.44 11.33 0.06
N LEU A 65 -7.18 11.35 0.52
CA LEU A 65 -6.21 10.29 0.31
C LEU A 65 -6.20 9.34 1.51
N HIS A 66 -6.33 8.05 1.24
CA HIS A 66 -6.25 6.99 2.24
C HIS A 66 -4.90 6.32 2.10
N LEU A 67 -4.04 6.51 3.10
CA LEU A 67 -2.66 6.06 3.11
C LEU A 67 -2.52 4.86 4.05
N ALA A 68 -1.99 3.76 3.52
CA ALA A 68 -1.53 2.65 4.31
C ALA A 68 -0.02 2.74 4.47
N GLN A 69 0.48 2.46 5.67
CA GLN A 69 1.91 2.47 5.94
C GLN A 69 2.62 1.36 5.14
N GLY A 70 3.40 1.75 4.12
CA GLY A 70 4.10 0.82 3.23
C GLY A 70 5.48 0.45 3.77
N GLY A 71 5.49 -0.35 4.83
CA GLY A 71 6.72 -0.96 5.35
C GLY A 71 7.88 0.04 5.56
N LYS A 72 9.03 -0.22 4.91
CA LYS A 72 10.30 0.51 5.16
C LYS A 72 10.63 1.62 4.16
N LYS A 73 9.83 1.84 3.10
CA LYS A 73 10.26 2.62 1.94
C LYS A 73 9.32 3.74 1.50
N SER A 74 8.01 3.63 1.71
CA SER A 74 7.06 4.63 1.24
C SER A 74 5.67 4.39 1.83
N ASP A 75 4.88 5.43 2.03
CA ASP A 75 3.46 5.27 2.33
C ASP A 75 2.70 4.94 1.02
N LEU A 76 1.71 4.06 1.10
CA LEU A 76 0.98 3.55 -0.05
C LEU A 76 -0.41 4.18 -0.08
N VAL A 77 -0.76 4.85 -1.19
CA VAL A 77 -2.16 5.27 -1.41
C VAL A 77 -2.98 4.04 -1.77
N ILE A 78 -3.93 3.70 -0.89
CA ILE A 78 -4.82 2.55 -1.05
C ILE A 78 -6.22 2.95 -1.55
N ALA A 79 -6.62 4.20 -1.30
CA ALA A 79 -7.83 4.78 -1.87
C ALA A 79 -7.70 6.29 -2.04
N LEU A 80 -8.45 6.83 -2.99
CA LEU A 80 -8.58 8.25 -3.29
C LEU A 80 -10.06 8.56 -3.47
N LYS A 81 -10.57 9.56 -2.77
CA LYS A 81 -11.91 10.10 -2.98
C LYS A 81 -11.80 11.47 -3.59
N GLY A 82 -12.38 11.64 -4.78
CA GLY A 82 -12.39 12.90 -5.51
C GLY A 82 -13.54 13.81 -5.08
N ARG A 83 -13.55 15.03 -5.62
CA ARG A 83 -14.59 16.05 -5.41
C ARG A 83 -16.00 15.55 -5.73
N ASP A 84 -16.14 14.68 -6.73
CA ASP A 84 -17.42 14.07 -7.14
C ASP A 84 -18.03 13.13 -6.08
N GLY A 85 -17.37 12.96 -4.93
CA GLY A 85 -17.78 12.03 -3.87
C GLY A 85 -17.48 10.56 -4.19
N ARG A 86 -16.97 10.28 -5.39
CA ARG A 86 -16.57 8.94 -5.83
C ARG A 86 -15.28 8.54 -5.15
N THR A 87 -15.29 7.36 -4.53
CA THR A 87 -14.11 6.76 -3.91
C THR A 87 -13.54 5.71 -4.87
N PHE A 88 -12.27 5.80 -5.19
CA PHE A 88 -11.52 4.83 -5.97
C PHE A 88 -10.55 4.12 -5.03
N ALA A 89 -10.51 2.80 -5.06
CA ALA A 89 -9.62 2.03 -4.19
C ALA A 89 -8.88 0.97 -5.01
N VAL A 90 -7.67 0.63 -4.59
CA VAL A 90 -6.89 -0.40 -5.27
C VAL A 90 -7.45 -1.77 -4.94
N ASP A 91 -7.61 -2.64 -5.94
CA ASP A 91 -7.83 -4.06 -5.69
C ASP A 91 -6.56 -4.70 -5.11
N LEU A 92 -6.53 -4.78 -3.79
CA LEU A 92 -5.60 -5.61 -3.04
C LEU A 92 -6.06 -7.08 -3.17
N GLY A 93 -5.87 -7.63 -4.38
CA GLY A 93 -6.32 -8.97 -4.78
C GLY A 93 -5.90 -10.08 -3.81
N GLY A 94 -6.72 -11.12 -3.71
CA GLY A 94 -6.58 -12.18 -2.69
C GLY A 94 -5.52 -13.26 -2.96
N SER A 95 -5.00 -13.38 -4.18
CA SER A 95 -4.22 -14.54 -4.63
C SER A 95 -2.85 -14.67 -3.96
N GLY A 96 -2.22 -13.57 -3.53
CA GLY A 96 -0.91 -13.59 -2.87
C GLY A 96 -0.95 -13.98 -1.40
N THR A 97 -2.11 -13.85 -0.74
CA THR A 97 -2.21 -14.07 0.72
C THR A 97 -2.16 -15.55 1.10
N SER A 98 -2.79 -16.45 0.32
CA SER A 98 -2.76 -17.90 0.55
C SER A 98 -1.37 -18.49 0.36
N LEU A 99 -0.67 -18.09 -0.70
CA LEU A 99 0.74 -18.44 -0.94
C LEU A 99 1.63 -17.96 0.20
N GLY A 100 1.44 -16.73 0.68
CA GLY A 100 2.19 -16.19 1.82
C GLY A 100 2.02 -17.02 3.10
N TYR A 101 0.80 -17.50 3.40
CA TYR A 101 0.57 -18.38 4.54
C TYR A 101 1.26 -19.75 4.40
N ILE A 102 1.25 -20.32 3.19
CA ILE A 102 1.98 -21.57 2.90
C ILE A 102 3.48 -21.37 3.09
N THR A 103 4.03 -20.24 2.61
CA THR A 103 5.45 -19.90 2.80
C THR A 103 5.80 -19.74 4.27
N ILE A 104 4.94 -19.11 5.09
CA ILE A 104 5.15 -18.97 6.53
C ILE A 104 5.14 -20.35 7.20
N ALA A 105 4.15 -21.20 6.90
CA ALA A 105 4.07 -22.54 7.46
C ALA A 105 5.30 -23.38 7.11
N GLY A 106 5.74 -23.35 5.84
CA GLY A 106 6.96 -24.02 5.39
C GLY A 106 8.21 -23.50 6.09
N ALA A 107 8.36 -22.18 6.23
CA ALA A 107 9.48 -21.58 6.94
C ALA A 107 9.49 -21.92 8.44
N LEU A 108 8.33 -22.02 9.10
CA LEU A 108 8.27 -22.44 10.50
C LEU A 108 8.70 -23.90 10.68
N VAL A 109 8.24 -24.80 9.81
CA VAL A 109 8.59 -26.24 9.84
C VAL A 109 10.07 -26.45 9.52
N LEU A 110 10.58 -25.81 8.47
CA LEU A 110 12.02 -25.83 8.13
C LEU A 110 12.86 -25.24 9.25
N GLY A 111 12.39 -24.14 9.85
CA GLY A 111 13.05 -23.49 10.98
C GLY A 111 13.18 -24.41 12.20
N LEU A 112 12.13 -25.17 12.51
CA LEU A 112 12.16 -26.15 13.60
C LEU A 112 13.14 -27.30 13.32
N PHE A 113 13.17 -27.80 12.08
CA PHE A 113 14.04 -28.91 11.68
C PHE A 113 15.52 -28.51 11.61
N LEU A 114 15.81 -27.29 11.17
CA LEU A 114 17.17 -26.74 11.03
C LEU A 114 17.68 -26.03 12.30
N LEU A 115 16.87 -25.96 13.35
CA LEU A 115 17.26 -25.38 14.64
C LEU A 115 18.51 -26.01 15.27
N PRO A 116 18.69 -27.35 15.23
CA PRO A 116 19.88 -28.00 15.78
C PRO A 116 21.16 -27.70 14.99
N LEU A 117 21.03 -27.31 13.71
CA LEU A 117 22.13 -26.93 12.85
C LEU A 117 22.52 -25.46 13.10
N PHE A 118 23.25 -25.22 14.19
CA PHE A 118 23.90 -23.94 14.48
C PHE A 118 22.94 -22.73 14.53
N GLY A 119 21.67 -22.93 14.90
CA GLY A 119 20.70 -21.85 14.97
C GLY A 119 20.25 -21.30 13.61
N ALA A 120 20.54 -22.00 12.50
CA ALA A 120 20.03 -21.65 11.17
C ALA A 120 18.49 -21.56 11.15
N GLY A 121 17.81 -22.32 12.01
CA GLY A 121 16.37 -22.22 12.23
C GLY A 121 15.86 -20.84 12.64
N LEU A 122 16.67 -20.04 13.35
CA LEU A 122 16.31 -18.68 13.75
C LEU A 122 16.14 -17.75 12.54
N LEU A 123 16.92 -17.96 11.46
CA LEU A 123 16.78 -17.18 10.22
C LEU A 123 15.43 -17.46 9.55
N PHE A 124 15.00 -18.71 9.54
CA PHE A 124 13.70 -19.09 8.99
C PHE A 124 12.53 -18.57 9.81
N TRP A 125 12.64 -18.57 11.14
CA TRP A 125 11.63 -17.95 12.01
C TRP A 125 11.60 -16.44 11.87
N TRP A 126 12.75 -15.78 11.76
CA TRP A 126 12.83 -14.35 11.47
C TRP A 126 12.17 -14.01 10.10
N PHE A 127 12.43 -14.83 9.09
CA PHE A 127 11.81 -14.69 7.77
C PHE A 127 10.29 -14.90 7.84
N ALA A 128 9.82 -15.96 8.51
CA ALA A 128 8.40 -16.23 8.72
C ALA A 128 7.70 -15.06 9.42
N TRP A 129 8.32 -14.50 10.46
CA TRP A 129 7.82 -13.31 11.15
C TRP A 129 7.72 -12.09 10.24
N ARG A 130 8.74 -11.86 9.40
CA ARG A 130 8.76 -10.75 8.45
C ARG A 130 7.64 -10.88 7.41
N THR A 131 7.45 -12.08 6.85
CA THR A 131 6.37 -12.37 5.89
C THR A 131 5.00 -12.22 6.55
N TRP A 132 4.83 -12.70 7.78
CA TRP A 132 3.59 -12.53 8.55
C TRP A 132 3.22 -11.07 8.76
N ARG A 133 4.19 -10.22 9.13
CA ARG A 133 3.96 -8.77 9.27
C ARG A 133 3.51 -8.13 7.94
N GLY A 134 4.13 -8.51 6.83
CA GLY A 134 3.73 -8.04 5.50
C GLY A 134 2.27 -8.40 5.17
N LEU A 135 1.88 -9.66 5.40
CA LEU A 135 0.51 -10.10 5.17
C LEU A 135 -0.52 -9.36 6.03
N ARG A 136 -0.21 -9.10 7.31
CA ARG A 136 -1.11 -8.33 8.18
C ARG A 136 -1.37 -6.92 7.66
N ILE A 137 -0.34 -6.23 7.16
CA ILE A 137 -0.50 -4.88 6.59
C ILE A 137 -1.46 -4.90 5.39
N VAL A 138 -1.28 -5.88 4.50
CA VAL A 138 -2.16 -6.05 3.33
C VAL A 138 -3.59 -6.38 3.76
N GLN A 139 -3.77 -7.20 4.79
CA GLN A 139 -5.09 -7.54 5.32
C GLN A 139 -5.80 -6.35 5.95
N ASP A 140 -5.11 -5.57 6.76
CA ASP A 140 -5.66 -4.35 7.37
C ASP A 140 -6.07 -3.35 6.29
N ALA A 141 -5.20 -3.11 5.29
CA ALA A 141 -5.51 -2.24 4.15
C ALA A 141 -6.71 -2.76 3.34
N ARG A 142 -6.80 -4.08 3.13
CA ARG A 142 -7.93 -4.71 2.44
C ARG A 142 -9.24 -4.61 3.22
N ALA A 143 -9.19 -4.78 4.54
CA ALA A 143 -10.35 -4.61 5.40
C ALA A 143 -10.85 -3.16 5.35
N HIS A 144 -9.93 -2.19 5.33
CA HIS A 144 -10.25 -0.77 5.17
C HIS A 144 -10.91 -0.49 3.82
N VAL A 145 -10.31 -0.94 2.72
CA VAL A 145 -10.86 -0.77 1.37
C VAL A 145 -12.26 -1.37 1.24
N ARG A 146 -12.49 -2.57 1.80
CA ARG A 146 -13.81 -3.21 1.84
C ARG A 146 -14.84 -2.46 2.70
N GLY A 147 -14.37 -1.72 3.70
CA GLY A 147 -15.21 -0.89 4.55
C GLY A 147 -15.63 0.44 3.91
N LEU A 148 -15.01 0.84 2.80
CA LEU A 148 -15.38 2.07 2.08
C LEU A 148 -16.67 1.83 1.29
N ALA A 149 -17.77 2.43 1.76
CA ALA A 149 -19.03 2.41 1.04
C ALA A 149 -18.86 3.07 -0.34
N GLN A 150 -19.32 2.40 -1.41
CA GLN A 150 -19.30 2.89 -2.80
C GLN A 150 -17.91 3.04 -3.44
N ALA A 151 -16.87 2.36 -2.94
CA ALA A 151 -15.56 2.37 -3.58
C ALA A 151 -15.56 1.59 -4.91
N ILE A 152 -15.10 2.24 -5.98
CA ILE A 152 -14.81 1.61 -7.27
C ILE A 152 -13.42 0.98 -7.17
N LEU A 153 -13.35 -0.35 -7.25
CA LEU A 153 -12.08 -1.08 -7.24
C LEU A 153 -11.39 -0.96 -8.60
N ILE A 154 -10.10 -0.60 -8.58
CA ILE A 154 -9.23 -0.45 -9.77
C ILE A 154 -8.02 -1.37 -9.64
#